data_AF-A0A800IQ37-F1
#
_entry.id   AF-A0A800IQ37-F1
#
_cell.length_a   1.000
_cell.length_b   1.000
_cell.length_c   1.000
_cell.angle_alpha   90.00
_cell.angle_beta   90.00
_cell.angle_gamma   90.00
#
_symmetry.space_group_name_H-M   'P 1'
#
loop_
_entity.id
_entity.type
_entity.pdbx_description
1 polymer ?
#
loop_
_entity_poly.entity_id
_entity_poly.type
_entity_poly.pdbx_seq_one_letter_code
_entity_poly.pdbx_strand_id
1 'polypeptide(L)'
;MAKIIEGERIGKTAPLKVGCAAAIFDESHKKLLLTRRTDNGQWCLPGGGMEPGESAAEACEREVLEETGLHVTADTPHRYLYVSAPNHIERMPDIFAEQTAAFIR
;
A
#
# COMPACT_ATOMS: atom_id res chain seq x y z
N MET A 1 5.80 21.51 3.09
CA MET A 1 7.26 21.35 2.87
C MET A 1 7.67 20.03 3.50
N ALA A 2 8.18 19.09 2.72
CA ALA A 2 8.81 17.89 3.27
C ALA A 2 10.12 18.30 3.95
N LYS A 3 10.37 17.77 5.16
CA LYS A 3 11.61 18.01 5.90
C LYS A 3 12.46 16.77 5.79
N ILE A 4 13.63 16.90 5.18
CA ILE A 4 14.62 15.82 5.16
C ILE A 4 15.22 15.73 6.57
N ILE A 5 15.21 14.54 7.14
CA ILE A 5 15.82 14.22 8.42
C ILE A 5 17.04 13.34 8.12
N GLU A 6 18.23 13.83 8.41
CA GLU A 6 19.47 13.07 8.27
C GLU A 6 19.78 12.34 9.60
N GLY A 7 20.08 11.05 9.54
CA GLY A 7 20.34 10.21 10.72
C GLY A 7 20.51 8.72 10.40
N GLU A 8 20.76 7.89 11.41
CA GLU A 8 20.82 6.42 11.23
C GLU A 8 19.43 5.89 10.82
N ARG A 9 19.39 4.98 9.84
CA ARG A 9 18.15 4.38 9.33
C ARG A 9 17.37 3.70 10.46
N ILE A 10 16.19 4.23 10.78
CA ILE A 10 15.25 3.60 11.70
C ILE A 10 14.74 2.30 11.07
N GLY A 11 14.72 1.21 11.86
CA GLY A 11 14.25 -0.10 11.39
C GLY A 11 15.28 -0.90 10.58
N LYS A 12 16.60 -0.67 10.78
CA LYS A 12 17.61 -1.35 9.95
C LYS A 12 17.58 -2.88 10.00
N THR A 13 17.20 -3.41 11.15
CA THR A 13 17.07 -4.84 11.46
C THR A 13 15.61 -5.29 11.52
N ALA A 14 14.65 -4.41 11.19
CA ALA A 14 13.25 -4.80 11.18
C ALA A 14 13.03 -5.85 10.07
N PRO A 15 12.25 -6.90 10.34
CA PRO A 15 11.93 -7.89 9.32
C PRO A 15 11.15 -7.20 8.20
N LEU A 16 11.54 -7.47 6.96
CA LEU A 16 10.78 -7.04 5.79
C LEU A 16 9.42 -7.75 5.82
N LYS A 17 8.37 -6.98 5.59
CA LYS A 17 7.02 -7.51 5.40
C LYS A 17 6.57 -7.19 4.00
N VAL A 18 5.92 -8.16 3.36
CA VAL A 18 5.20 -7.94 2.10
C VAL A 18 3.90 -7.23 2.46
N GLY A 19 3.60 -6.17 1.71
CA GLY A 19 2.33 -5.46 1.83
C GLY A 19 1.59 -5.39 0.51
N CYS A 20 0.34 -4.95 0.57
CA CYS A 20 -0.51 -4.74 -0.58
C CYS A 20 -1.08 -3.32 -0.60
N ALA A 21 -1.46 -2.85 -1.77
CA ALA A 21 -2.19 -1.59 -1.95
C ALA A 21 -3.18 -1.74 -3.11
N ALA A 22 -4.43 -1.35 -2.92
CA ALA A 22 -5.49 -1.52 -3.89
C ALA A 22 -5.74 -0.22 -4.67
N ALA A 23 -5.64 -0.28 -6.00
CA ALA A 23 -6.08 0.80 -6.88
C ALA A 23 -7.48 0.46 -7.42
N ILE A 24 -8.51 1.06 -6.82
CA ILE A 24 -9.92 0.84 -7.18
C ILE A 24 -10.44 2.08 -7.89
N PHE A 25 -10.79 1.91 -9.17
CA PHE A 25 -11.33 2.99 -9.99
C PHE A 25 -12.86 2.93 -10.01
N ASP A 26 -13.51 4.08 -10.21
CA ASP A 26 -14.93 4.07 -10.59
C ASP A 26 -15.12 3.51 -12.01
N GLU A 27 -16.35 3.18 -12.39
CA GLU A 27 -16.68 2.64 -13.72
C GLU A 27 -16.14 3.50 -14.88
N SER A 28 -15.99 4.81 -14.66
CA SER A 28 -15.48 5.74 -15.67
C SER A 28 -13.95 5.79 -15.77
N HIS A 29 -13.23 5.13 -14.85
CA HIS A 29 -11.77 5.20 -14.68
C HIS A 29 -11.23 6.63 -14.46
N LYS A 30 -12.05 7.52 -13.89
CA LYS A 30 -11.69 8.93 -13.64
C LYS A 30 -11.53 9.25 -12.16
N LYS A 31 -12.07 8.41 -11.28
CA LYS A 31 -11.97 8.54 -9.83
C LYS A 31 -11.27 7.31 -9.29
N LEU A 32 -10.47 7.54 -8.25
CA LEU A 32 -9.72 6.52 -7.52
C LEU A 32 -10.18 6.56 -6.07
N LEU A 33 -10.48 5.41 -5.50
CA LEU A 33 -10.80 5.29 -4.08
C LEU A 33 -9.55 5.50 -3.24
N LEU A 34 -9.67 6.33 -2.21
CA LEU A 34 -8.63 6.56 -1.20
C LEU A 34 -9.24 6.44 0.19
N THR A 35 -8.47 5.92 1.15
CA THR A 35 -8.81 5.95 2.57
C THR A 35 -8.06 7.10 3.24
N ARG A 36 -8.68 7.71 4.25
CA ARG A 36 -8.05 8.76 5.06
C ARG A 36 -7.73 8.20 6.42
N ARG A 37 -6.44 8.15 6.76
CA ARG A 37 -5.99 7.61 8.05
C ARG A 37 -6.48 8.48 9.20
N THR A 38 -6.92 7.84 10.27
CA THR A 38 -7.40 8.52 11.48
C THR A 38 -6.26 9.09 12.34
N ASP A 39 -5.06 8.52 12.25
CA ASP A 39 -3.91 8.88 13.09
C ASP A 39 -3.21 10.17 12.64
N ASN A 40 -3.12 10.41 11.33
CA ASN A 40 -2.40 11.55 10.76
C ASN A 40 -3.19 12.32 9.70
N GLY A 41 -4.39 11.87 9.34
CA GLY A 41 -5.27 12.54 8.38
C GLY A 41 -4.79 12.50 6.94
N GLN A 42 -3.73 11.75 6.61
CA GLN A 42 -3.23 11.59 5.24
C GLN A 42 -4.12 10.64 4.44
N TRP A 43 -4.17 10.89 3.12
CA TRP A 43 -4.87 10.03 2.17
C TRP A 43 -3.91 8.98 1.60
N CYS A 44 -4.36 7.73 1.53
CA CYS A 44 -3.61 6.61 0.98
C CYS A 44 -4.53 5.68 0.18
N LEU A 45 -3.92 4.81 -0.63
CA LEU A 45 -4.63 3.65 -1.15
C LEU A 45 -5.02 2.74 0.03
N PRO A 46 -6.20 2.07 -0.02
CA PRO A 46 -6.50 1.00 0.92
C PRO A 46 -5.46 -0.12 0.81
N GLY A 47 -5.06 -0.69 1.93
CA GLY A 47 -4.12 -1.81 1.94
C GLY A 47 -3.30 -1.91 3.21
N GLY A 48 -2.64 -3.05 3.38
CA GLY A 48 -1.94 -3.38 4.60
C GLY A 48 -0.91 -4.48 4.44
N GLY A 49 -0.63 -5.17 5.52
CA GLY A 49 0.32 -6.28 5.55
C GLY A 49 -0.31 -7.55 4.98
N MET A 50 0.46 -8.32 4.22
CA MET A 50 0.05 -9.66 3.82
C MET A 50 0.22 -10.61 5.00
N GLU A 51 -0.81 -11.39 5.31
CA GLU A 51 -0.78 -12.40 6.38
C GLU A 51 -0.20 -13.73 5.86
N PRO A 52 0.31 -14.61 6.75
CA PRO A 52 0.88 -15.89 6.34
C PRO A 52 -0.12 -16.76 5.58
N GLY A 53 0.25 -17.16 4.36
CA GLY A 53 -0.56 -18.03 3.50
C GLY A 53 -1.44 -17.27 2.50
N GLU A 54 -1.54 -15.94 2.60
CA GLU A 54 -2.25 -15.13 1.61
C GLU A 54 -1.42 -14.94 0.34
N SER A 55 -2.11 -14.93 -0.80
CA SER A 55 -1.64 -14.26 -2.00
C SER A 55 -1.83 -12.73 -1.87
N ALA A 56 -1.12 -11.97 -2.69
CA ALA A 56 -1.26 -10.52 -2.70
C ALA A 56 -2.69 -10.06 -3.08
N ALA A 57 -3.41 -10.85 -3.88
CA ALA A 57 -4.80 -10.60 -4.25
C ALA A 57 -5.72 -10.77 -3.03
N GLU A 58 -5.61 -11.89 -2.31
CA GLU A 58 -6.39 -12.17 -1.10
C GLU A 58 -6.15 -11.10 -0.03
N ALA A 59 -4.89 -10.69 0.18
CA ALA A 59 -4.57 -9.61 1.11
C ALA A 59 -5.21 -8.28 0.69
N CYS A 60 -5.16 -7.93 -0.60
CA CYS A 60 -5.81 -6.72 -1.12
C CYS A 60 -7.33 -6.75 -0.91
N GLU A 61 -7.99 -7.86 -1.25
CA GLU A 61 -9.44 -8.02 -1.10
C GLU A 61 -9.87 -7.93 0.37
N ARG A 62 -9.12 -8.57 1.29
CA ARG A 62 -9.34 -8.48 2.74
C ARG A 62 -9.21 -7.05 3.25
N GLU A 63 -8.08 -6.40 2.97
CA GLU A 63 -7.80 -5.04 3.47
C GLU A 63 -8.83 -4.03 2.94
N VAL A 64 -9.25 -4.16 1.67
CA VAL A 64 -10.31 -3.30 1.11
C VAL A 64 -11.63 -3.52 1.84
N LEU A 65 -12.01 -4.77 2.10
CA LEU A 65 -13.22 -5.09 2.83
C LEU A 65 -13.18 -4.51 4.26
N GLU A 66 -12.04 -4.65 4.95
CA GLU A 66 -11.85 -4.16 6.32
C GLU A 66 -11.90 -2.63 6.42
N GLU A 67 -11.23 -1.92 5.51
CA GLU A 67 -11.13 -0.45 5.58
C GLU A 67 -12.34 0.29 4.97
N THR A 68 -13.01 -0.32 3.99
CA THR A 68 -14.03 0.37 3.18
C THR A 68 -15.41 -0.30 3.20
N GLY A 69 -15.49 -1.57 3.62
CA GLY A 69 -16.70 -2.39 3.54
C GLY A 69 -17.07 -2.85 2.13
N LEU A 70 -16.22 -2.59 1.13
CA LEU A 70 -16.49 -2.99 -0.26
C LEU A 70 -16.01 -4.43 -0.51
N HIS A 71 -16.85 -5.20 -1.18
CA HIS A 71 -16.45 -6.48 -1.76
C HIS A 71 -15.91 -6.24 -3.16
N VAL A 72 -14.69 -6.72 -3.40
CA VAL A 72 -14.00 -6.52 -4.66
C VAL A 72 -13.29 -7.80 -5.11
N THR A 73 -12.86 -7.85 -6.36
CA THR A 73 -12.01 -8.92 -6.87
C THR A 73 -10.75 -8.31 -7.47
N ALA A 74 -9.59 -8.71 -6.95
CA ALA A 74 -8.32 -8.24 -7.46
C ALA A 74 -8.03 -8.88 -8.83
N ASP A 75 -7.73 -8.04 -9.82
CA ASP A 75 -7.15 -8.49 -11.08
C ASP A 75 -5.67 -8.88 -10.85
N THR A 76 -4.94 -9.16 -11.93
CA THR A 76 -3.54 -9.60 -11.85
C THR A 76 -2.69 -8.60 -11.05
N PRO A 77 -2.04 -9.03 -9.96
CA PRO A 77 -1.24 -8.14 -9.14
C PRO A 77 0.00 -7.63 -9.90
N HIS A 78 0.24 -6.33 -9.84
CA HIS A 78 1.48 -5.71 -10.31
C HIS A 78 2.44 -5.53 -9.12
N ARG A 79 3.62 -6.11 -9.21
CA ARG A 79 4.64 -5.99 -8.15
C ARG A 79 5.37 -4.66 -8.28
N TYR A 80 5.34 -3.85 -7.24
CA TYR A 80 6.14 -2.64 -7.12
C TYR A 80 7.10 -2.76 -5.94
N LEU A 81 8.26 -2.12 -6.04
CA LEU A 81 9.22 -2.00 -4.95
C LEU A 81 9.21 -0.53 -4.51
N TYR A 82 8.76 -0.21 -3.29
CA TYR A 82 8.83 1.16 -2.78
C TYR A 82 8.97 1.23 -1.26
N VAL A 83 9.61 2.30 -0.78
CA VAL A 83 9.74 2.61 0.65
C VAL A 83 8.81 3.76 0.97
N SER A 84 7.90 3.55 1.92
CA SER A 84 7.02 4.60 2.46
C SER A 84 7.43 4.91 3.89
N ALA A 85 7.74 6.19 4.16
CA ALA A 85 7.91 6.71 5.51
C ALA A 85 6.85 7.80 5.77
N PRO A 86 6.50 8.09 7.04
CA PRO A 86 5.33 8.93 7.40
C PRO A 86 5.26 10.33 6.78
N ASN A 87 6.34 10.81 6.13
CA ASN A 87 6.41 12.10 5.43
C ASN A 87 7.29 12.06 4.16
N HIS A 88 7.57 10.89 3.59
CA HIS A 88 8.50 10.73 2.47
C HIS A 88 8.12 9.51 1.63
N ILE A 89 7.74 9.73 0.37
CA ILE A 89 7.70 8.69 -0.66
C ILE A 89 8.77 9.03 -1.68
N GLU A 90 9.87 8.28 -1.64
CA GLU A 90 10.92 8.32 -2.64
C GLU A 90 10.94 7.00 -3.39
N ARG A 91 10.90 7.08 -4.72
CA ARG A 91 11.09 5.94 -5.59
C ARG A 91 12.59 5.65 -5.66
N MET A 92 13.08 4.80 -4.75
CA MET A 92 14.49 4.41 -4.73
C MET A 92 14.74 3.17 -5.60
N PRO A 93 15.72 3.20 -6.52
CA PRO A 93 16.03 2.08 -7.40
C PRO A 93 16.57 0.84 -6.66
N ASP A 94 17.09 0.99 -5.42
CA ASP A 94 17.94 -0.02 -4.78
C ASP A 94 17.50 -0.49 -3.37
N ILE A 95 16.26 -0.19 -2.91
CA ILE A 95 15.78 -0.66 -1.60
C ILE A 95 14.64 -1.67 -1.74
N PHE A 96 14.84 -2.85 -1.14
CA PHE A 96 13.91 -3.97 -1.16
C PHE A 96 12.80 -3.85 -0.10
N ALA A 97 11.66 -3.28 -0.48
CA ALA A 97 10.36 -3.54 0.14
C ALA A 97 9.35 -3.83 -0.98
N GLU A 98 8.94 -5.09 -1.12
CA GLU A 98 7.94 -5.50 -2.12
C GLU A 98 6.55 -5.11 -1.63
N GLN A 99 5.93 -4.15 -2.32
CA GLN A 99 4.51 -3.87 -2.19
C GLN A 99 3.82 -4.21 -3.51
N THR A 100 2.92 -5.17 -3.44
CA THR A 100 2.15 -5.57 -4.61
C THR A 100 0.92 -4.68 -4.72
N ALA A 101 0.79 -3.96 -5.84
CA ALA A 101 -0.43 -3.21 -6.13
C ALA A 101 -1.36 -4.05 -7.00
N ALA A 102 -2.57 -4.29 -6.53
CA ALA A 102 -3.61 -4.92 -7.34
C ALA A 102 -4.47 -3.82 -7.98
N PHE A 103 -4.71 -3.95 -9.29
CA PHE A 103 -5.83 -3.24 -9.90
C PHE A 103 -7.08 -4.06 -9.64
N ILE A 104 -8.15 -3.37 -9.28
CA ILE A 104 -9.37 -4.00 -8.82
C ILE A 104 -10.52 -3.46 -9.67
N ARG A 105 -11.38 -4.37 -10.13
CA ARG A 105 -12.63 -4.06 -10.83
C ARG A 105 -13.80 -3.96 -9.87
#